data_AF-A0A562MPE5-F1
#
_entry.id   AF-A0A562MPE5-F1
#
_cell.length_a   1.000
_cell.length_b   1.000
_cell.length_c   1.000
_cell.angle_alpha   90.00
_cell.angle_beta   90.00
_cell.angle_gamma   90.00
#
_symmetry.space_group_name_H-M   'P 1'
#
loop_
_entity.id
_entity.type
_entity.pdbx_description
1 polymer ?
#
loop_
_entity_poly.entity_id
_entity_poly.type
_entity_poly.pdbx_seq_one_letter_code
_entity_poly.pdbx_strand_id
1 'polypeptide(L)'
;MNEERERGSTLFEKRCENSMPAGLSGRAAVPSAVMKRAYEEKLKLCDALEKIADALPNVDRLKCLGTANAIVPLLRNIHQYEETIIFPAYEAATGGGNANLASIRRLRAEHVEDECFAGEVTEILLAIGHGEAVGNAEAVGFMLRGFFESMRRHIAFEREHVLPAIGIIDQG
;
A
#
# COMPACT_ATOMS: atom_id res chain seq x y z
N MET A 1 3.85 -3.26 25.69
CA MET A 1 3.73 -2.50 24.43
C MET A 1 3.51 -3.43 23.23
N ASN A 2 2.71 -4.51 23.38
CA ASN A 2 2.47 -5.53 22.34
C ASN A 2 0.99 -5.68 21.94
N GLU A 3 0.03 -5.07 22.65
CA GLU A 3 -1.40 -5.33 22.43
C GLU A 3 -2.05 -4.48 21.32
N GLU A 4 -1.47 -3.32 20.95
CA GLU A 4 -2.06 -2.47 19.90
C GLU A 4 -1.67 -2.92 18.49
N ARG A 5 -0.52 -3.59 18.35
CA ARG A 5 -0.01 -4.11 17.06
C ARG A 5 -0.80 -5.32 16.56
N GLU A 6 -1.32 -6.15 17.46
CA GLU A 6 -2.21 -7.28 17.12
C GLU A 6 -3.64 -6.83 16.77
N ARG A 7 -4.14 -5.72 17.32
CA ARG A 7 -5.50 -5.23 17.05
C ARG A 7 -5.68 -4.70 15.63
N GLY A 8 -4.65 -4.09 15.05
CA GLY A 8 -4.68 -3.62 13.66
C GLY A 8 -4.70 -4.76 12.64
N SER A 9 -3.89 -5.79 12.85
CA SER A 9 -3.85 -7.02 12.03
C SER A 9 -5.19 -7.77 12.10
N THR A 10 -5.70 -7.99 13.31
CA THR A 10 -6.94 -8.75 13.52
C THR A 10 -8.19 -8.07 13.00
N LEU A 11 -8.24 -6.73 12.88
CA LEU A 11 -9.40 -6.01 12.33
C LEU A 11 -9.49 -6.09 10.81
N PHE A 12 -8.36 -6.17 10.10
CA PHE A 12 -8.35 -6.39 8.65
C PHE A 12 -8.61 -7.87 8.34
N GLU A 13 -7.93 -8.77 9.06
CA GLU A 13 -8.03 -10.22 8.92
C GLU A 13 -9.45 -10.75 9.22
N LYS A 14 -10.07 -10.33 10.33
CA LYS A 14 -11.48 -10.64 10.65
C LYS A 14 -12.48 -10.07 9.63
N ARG A 15 -12.11 -9.02 8.89
CA ARG A 15 -12.99 -8.38 7.90
C ARG A 15 -12.88 -9.05 6.53
N CYS A 16 -11.71 -9.61 6.20
CA CYS A 16 -11.52 -10.50 5.06
C CYS A 16 -12.22 -11.84 5.28
N GLU A 17 -12.15 -12.43 6.48
CA GLU A 17 -12.83 -13.68 6.83
C GLU A 17 -14.35 -13.62 6.66
N ASN A 18 -14.98 -12.49 7.00
CA ASN A 18 -16.42 -12.28 6.83
C ASN A 18 -16.90 -12.15 5.36
N SER A 19 -16.00 -12.24 4.37
CA SER A 19 -16.30 -12.09 2.95
C SER A 19 -16.07 -13.34 2.09
N MET A 20 -15.63 -14.45 2.69
CA MET A 20 -15.34 -15.69 1.98
C MET A 20 -16.65 -16.47 1.69
N PRO A 21 -17.03 -16.71 0.43
CA PRO A 21 -18.15 -17.61 0.13
C PRO A 21 -17.70 -19.07 0.30
N ALA A 22 -18.49 -19.84 1.05
CA ALA A 22 -18.30 -21.28 1.20
C ALA A 22 -18.67 -22.01 -0.10
N GLY A 23 -17.65 -22.39 -0.86
CA GLY A 23 -17.73 -23.25 -2.04
C GLY A 23 -18.42 -22.61 -3.25
N LEU A 24 -17.80 -22.69 -4.44
CA LEU A 24 -18.46 -22.91 -5.75
C LEU A 24 -17.46 -22.72 -6.89
N SER A 25 -17.54 -23.65 -7.85
CA SER A 25 -16.93 -23.56 -9.18
C SER A 25 -17.64 -22.48 -10.00
N GLY A 26 -16.87 -21.56 -10.59
CA GLY A 26 -17.37 -20.42 -11.37
C GLY A 26 -16.64 -19.14 -10.98
N ARG A 27 -15.94 -18.51 -11.94
CA ARG A 27 -15.10 -17.30 -11.83
C ARG A 27 -15.39 -16.49 -10.56
N ALA A 28 -14.61 -16.73 -9.51
CA ALA A 28 -14.82 -16.11 -8.21
C ALA A 28 -14.92 -14.59 -8.39
N ALA A 29 -15.99 -13.98 -7.90
CA ALA A 29 -16.13 -12.53 -7.91
C ALA A 29 -14.99 -11.97 -7.03
N VAL A 30 -13.96 -11.43 -7.67
CA VAL A 30 -12.85 -10.80 -6.95
C VAL A 30 -13.44 -9.63 -6.14
N PRO A 31 -13.20 -9.52 -4.83
CA PRO A 31 -13.82 -8.49 -3.99
C PRO A 31 -13.38 -7.06 -4.34
N SER A 32 -14.00 -6.46 -5.37
CA SER A 32 -13.73 -5.10 -5.86
C SER A 32 -13.76 -4.04 -4.75
N ALA A 33 -14.67 -4.17 -3.79
CA ALA A 33 -14.79 -3.25 -2.66
C ALA A 33 -13.56 -3.27 -1.74
N VAL A 34 -12.87 -4.40 -1.61
CA VAL A 34 -11.65 -4.52 -0.80
C VAL A 34 -10.51 -3.78 -1.48
N MET A 35 -10.30 -4.00 -2.78
CA MET A 35 -9.25 -3.30 -3.53
C MET A 35 -9.48 -1.80 -3.62
N LYS A 36 -10.72 -1.37 -3.87
CA LYS A 36 -11.04 0.06 -3.88
C LYS A 36 -10.65 0.72 -2.57
N ARG A 37 -11.02 0.10 -1.45
CA ARG A 37 -10.66 0.60 -0.12
C ARG A 37 -9.15 0.58 0.12
N ALA A 38 -8.46 -0.46 -0.30
CA ALA A 38 -7.01 -0.56 -0.19
C ALA A 38 -6.31 0.61 -0.90
N TYR A 39 -6.74 0.95 -2.13
CA TYR A 39 -6.21 2.11 -2.85
C TYR A 39 -6.57 3.44 -2.20
N GLU A 40 -7.80 3.60 -1.71
CA GLU A 40 -8.16 4.80 -0.94
C GLU A 40 -7.26 4.97 0.28
N GLU A 41 -6.89 3.89 0.96
CA GLU A 41 -6.00 3.94 2.11
C GLU A 41 -4.52 4.21 1.72
N LYS A 42 -3.99 3.58 0.65
CA LYS A 42 -2.65 3.91 0.10
C LYS A 42 -2.58 5.38 -0.36
N LEU A 43 -3.61 5.89 -1.03
CA LEU A 43 -3.66 7.29 -1.49
C LEU A 43 -3.74 8.28 -0.32
N LYS A 44 -4.55 7.99 0.71
CA LYS A 44 -4.58 8.81 1.94
C LYS A 44 -3.21 8.86 2.61
N LEU A 45 -2.46 7.74 2.60
CA LEU A 45 -1.10 7.71 3.11
C LEU A 45 -0.17 8.61 2.27
N CYS A 46 -0.25 8.53 0.94
CA CYS A 46 0.51 9.40 0.03
C CYS A 46 0.24 10.89 0.30
N ASP A 47 -1.03 11.26 0.46
CA ASP A 47 -1.42 12.65 0.75
C ASP A 47 -0.94 13.13 2.12
N ALA A 48 -0.86 12.24 3.11
CA ALA A 48 -0.29 12.56 4.41
C ALA A 48 1.23 12.81 4.33
N LEU A 49 1.94 11.96 3.59
CA LEU A 49 3.38 12.10 3.35
C LEU A 49 3.71 13.38 2.57
N GLU A 50 2.91 13.72 1.56
CA GLU A 50 3.05 14.96 0.80
C GLU A 50 2.86 16.19 1.69
N LYS A 51 1.81 16.21 2.53
CA LYS A 51 1.60 17.29 3.51
C LYS A 51 2.74 17.44 4.50
N ILE A 52 3.37 16.34 4.90
CA ILE A 52 4.57 16.38 5.75
C ILE A 52 5.74 16.97 4.95
N ALA A 53 5.98 16.49 3.74
CA ALA A 53 7.07 16.93 2.87
C ALA A 53 6.99 18.43 2.52
N ASP A 54 5.78 18.97 2.37
CA ASP A 54 5.54 20.40 2.10
C ASP A 54 5.68 21.29 3.34
N ALA A 55 5.52 20.71 4.54
CA ALA A 55 5.61 21.44 5.80
C ALA A 55 7.03 21.44 6.42
N LEU A 56 7.99 20.72 5.84
CA LEU A 56 9.37 20.70 6.34
C LEU A 56 10.02 22.10 6.31
N PRO A 57 10.86 22.44 7.31
CA PRO A 57 11.20 21.64 8.51
C PRO A 57 10.16 21.74 9.64
N ASN A 58 9.13 22.58 9.51
CA ASN A 58 8.17 22.93 10.56
C ASN A 58 6.95 22.00 10.57
N VAL A 59 7.20 20.69 10.63
CA VAL A 59 6.14 19.68 10.55
C VAL A 59 5.47 19.44 11.91
N ASP A 60 4.22 18.98 11.85
CA ASP A 60 3.47 18.54 13.01
C ASP A 60 3.95 17.15 13.46
N ARG A 61 4.55 17.10 14.65
CA ARG A 61 5.13 15.87 15.23
C ARG A 61 4.10 14.77 15.43
N LEU A 62 2.86 15.08 15.79
CA LEU A 62 1.81 14.08 15.97
C LEU A 62 1.41 13.48 14.63
N LYS A 63 1.38 14.28 13.55
CA LYS A 63 1.16 13.76 12.20
C LYS A 63 2.31 12.88 11.73
N CYS A 64 3.55 13.21 12.05
CA CYS A 64 4.70 12.35 11.77
C CYS A 64 4.56 10.98 12.46
N LEU A 65 4.27 10.96 13.77
CA LEU A 65 4.06 9.71 14.52
C LEU A 65 2.89 8.89 13.97
N GLY A 66 1.74 9.53 13.73
CA GLY A 66 0.56 8.85 13.20
C GLY A 66 0.82 8.25 11.83
N THR A 67 1.48 9.00 10.94
CA THR A 67 1.82 8.53 9.59
C THR A 67 2.84 7.40 9.66
N ALA A 68 3.91 7.55 10.43
CA ALA A 68 4.95 6.53 10.58
C ALA A 68 4.39 5.17 11.04
N ASN A 69 3.53 5.18 12.05
CA ASN A 69 2.93 3.95 12.58
C ASN A 69 1.94 3.29 11.60
N ALA A 70 1.48 4.02 10.58
CA ALA A 70 0.55 3.50 9.58
C ALA A 70 1.25 2.88 8.36
N ILE A 71 2.43 3.38 7.94
CA ILE A 71 3.04 3.03 6.64
C ILE A 71 3.22 1.51 6.47
N VAL A 72 4.09 0.91 7.28
CA VAL A 72 4.51 -0.49 7.09
C VAL A 72 3.34 -1.48 7.28
N PRO A 73 2.50 -1.37 8.32
CA PRO A 73 1.34 -2.25 8.46
C PRO A 73 0.36 -2.14 7.29
N LEU A 74 0.12 -0.93 6.80
CA LEU A 74 -0.80 -0.71 5.68
C LEU A 74 -0.29 -1.40 4.41
N LEU A 75 0.97 -1.13 4.03
CA LEU A 75 1.53 -1.69 2.81
C LEU A 75 1.58 -3.20 2.83
N ARG A 76 2.07 -3.81 3.93
CA ARG A 76 2.12 -5.28 4.05
C ARG A 76 0.77 -5.95 3.89
N ASN A 77 -0.26 -5.41 4.55
CA ASN A 77 -1.59 -5.98 4.48
C ASN A 77 -2.15 -5.92 3.05
N ILE A 78 -1.88 -4.83 2.32
CA ILE A 78 -2.38 -4.64 0.97
C ILE A 78 -1.57 -5.48 -0.03
N HIS A 79 -0.23 -5.46 0.03
CA HIS A 79 0.64 -6.29 -0.80
C HIS A 79 0.33 -7.77 -0.63
N GLN A 80 0.12 -8.23 0.61
CA GLN A 80 -0.28 -9.60 0.89
C GLN A 80 -1.62 -9.94 0.23
N TYR A 81 -2.60 -9.03 0.29
CA TYR A 81 -3.90 -9.24 -0.37
C TYR A 81 -3.75 -9.26 -1.91
N GLU A 82 -2.97 -8.35 -2.48
CA GLU A 82 -2.66 -8.30 -3.91
C GLU A 82 -2.01 -9.62 -4.36
N GLU A 83 -1.00 -10.10 -3.64
CA GLU A 83 -0.26 -11.31 -4.01
C GLU A 83 -1.03 -12.62 -3.81
N THR A 84 -1.95 -12.66 -2.84
CA THR A 84 -2.71 -13.88 -2.51
C THR A 84 -4.04 -13.98 -3.24
N ILE A 85 -4.64 -12.85 -3.62
CA ILE A 85 -5.98 -12.81 -4.23
C ILE A 85 -5.95 -12.20 -5.64
N ILE A 86 -5.33 -11.03 -5.82
CA ILE A 86 -5.42 -10.26 -7.06
C ILE A 86 -4.53 -10.82 -8.15
N PHE A 87 -3.24 -11.04 -7.87
CA PHE A 87 -2.30 -11.55 -8.87
C PHE A 87 -2.69 -12.95 -9.35
N PRO A 88 -3.12 -13.90 -8.49
CA PRO A 88 -3.64 -15.18 -8.97
C PRO A 88 -4.88 -15.05 -9.87
N ALA A 89 -5.81 -14.15 -9.53
CA ALA A 89 -6.98 -13.90 -10.37
C ALA A 89 -6.59 -13.30 -11.73
N TYR A 90 -5.60 -12.40 -11.74
CA TYR A 90 -5.04 -11.80 -12.96
C TYR A 90 -4.31 -12.83 -13.84
N GLU A 91 -3.52 -13.73 -13.25
CA GLU A 91 -2.89 -14.85 -13.98
C GLU A 91 -3.94 -15.73 -14.66
N ALA A 92 -4.98 -16.12 -13.91
CA ALA A 92 -6.06 -16.95 -14.41
C ALA A 92 -6.86 -16.27 -15.53
N ALA A 93 -7.16 -14.97 -15.39
CA ALA A 93 -7.93 -14.22 -16.37
C ALA A 93 -7.16 -13.96 -17.67
N THR A 94 -5.84 -13.83 -17.59
CA THR A 94 -4.98 -13.50 -18.74
C THR A 94 -4.30 -14.71 -19.39
N GLY A 95 -4.61 -15.93 -18.92
CA GLY A 95 -4.10 -17.18 -19.49
C GLY A 95 -2.59 -17.38 -19.31
N GLY A 96 -1.96 -16.67 -18.37
CA GLY A 96 -0.55 -16.88 -18.01
C GLY A 96 0.48 -16.55 -19.10
N GLY A 97 0.16 -15.69 -20.07
CA GLY A 97 1.12 -15.28 -21.11
C GLY A 97 2.41 -14.67 -20.53
N ASN A 98 3.55 -14.87 -21.22
CA ASN A 98 4.88 -14.48 -20.74
C ASN A 98 4.99 -13.01 -20.27
N ALA A 99 4.31 -12.08 -20.96
CA ALA A 99 4.28 -10.66 -20.61
C ALA A 99 3.53 -10.38 -19.30
N ASN A 100 2.46 -11.13 -19.01
CA ASN A 100 1.67 -10.97 -17.78
C ASN A 100 2.44 -11.53 -16.58
N LEU A 101 3.09 -12.68 -16.77
CA LEU A 101 4.00 -13.23 -15.76
C LEU A 101 5.19 -12.28 -15.49
N ALA A 102 5.72 -11.60 -16.52
CA ALA A 102 6.75 -10.59 -16.33
C ALA A 102 6.24 -9.39 -15.53
N SER A 103 5.02 -8.94 -15.80
CA SER A 103 4.39 -7.83 -15.05
C SER A 103 4.20 -8.17 -13.58
N ILE A 104 3.72 -9.37 -13.25
CA ILE A 104 3.55 -9.81 -11.85
C ILE A 104 4.89 -9.93 -11.14
N ARG A 105 5.91 -10.48 -11.80
CA ARG A 105 7.26 -10.52 -11.22
C ARG A 105 7.78 -9.12 -10.92
N ARG A 106 7.51 -8.16 -11.81
CA ARG A 106 7.88 -6.75 -11.59
C ARG A 106 7.12 -6.17 -10.40
N LEU A 107 5.79 -6.32 -10.33
CA LEU A 107 4.98 -5.82 -9.21
C LEU A 107 5.42 -6.40 -7.86
N ARG A 108 5.71 -7.70 -7.79
CA ARG A 108 6.27 -8.32 -6.57
C ARG A 108 7.65 -7.78 -6.19
N ALA A 109 8.49 -7.46 -7.17
CA ALA A 109 9.77 -6.81 -6.90
C ALA A 109 9.56 -5.38 -6.38
N GLU A 110 8.65 -4.63 -6.99
CA GLU A 110 8.24 -3.29 -6.53
C GLU A 110 7.70 -3.33 -5.09
N HIS A 111 6.90 -4.35 -4.71
CA HIS A 111 6.44 -4.50 -3.32
C HIS A 111 7.60 -4.64 -2.33
N VAL A 112 8.63 -5.42 -2.67
CA VAL A 112 9.81 -5.59 -1.81
C VAL A 112 10.58 -4.27 -1.69
N GLU A 113 10.74 -3.55 -2.79
CA GLU A 113 11.39 -2.23 -2.82
C GLU A 113 10.60 -1.21 -1.99
N ASP A 114 9.29 -1.13 -2.18
CA ASP A 114 8.40 -0.23 -1.45
C ASP A 114 8.38 -0.55 0.05
N GLU A 115 8.36 -1.83 0.45
CA GLU A 115 8.44 -2.20 1.87
C GLU A 115 9.78 -1.85 2.52
N CYS A 116 10.89 -1.95 1.77
CA CYS A 116 12.20 -1.54 2.25
C CYS A 116 12.25 -0.01 2.44
N PHE A 117 11.82 0.75 1.43
CA PHE A 117 11.79 2.20 1.48
C PHE A 117 10.81 2.73 2.54
N ALA A 118 9.68 2.06 2.73
CA ALA A 118 8.73 2.32 3.80
C ALA A 118 9.37 2.25 5.19
N GLY A 119 10.31 1.32 5.40
CA GLY A 119 11.09 1.21 6.64
C GLY A 119 11.90 2.48 6.90
N GLU A 120 12.67 2.92 5.91
CA GLU A 120 13.51 4.13 6.02
C GLU A 120 12.66 5.39 6.28
N VAL A 121 11.56 5.55 5.54
CA VAL A 121 10.62 6.66 5.74
C VAL A 121 10.01 6.62 7.15
N THR A 122 9.65 5.43 7.63
CA THR A 122 9.09 5.24 8.97
C THR A 122 10.09 5.70 10.04
N GLU A 123 11.35 5.29 9.94
CA GLU A 123 12.39 5.69 10.90
C GLU A 123 12.58 7.20 10.96
N ILE A 124 12.66 7.85 9.80
CA ILE A 124 12.80 9.31 9.71
C ILE A 124 11.60 10.02 10.35
N LEU A 125 10.37 9.57 10.06
CA LEU A 125 9.18 10.19 10.62
C LEU A 125 9.03 9.94 12.13
N LEU A 126 9.46 8.78 12.64
CA LEU A 126 9.52 8.50 14.08
C LEU A 126 10.52 9.43 14.77
N ALA A 127 11.72 9.60 14.23
CA ALA A 127 12.73 10.50 14.77
C ALA A 127 12.20 11.95 14.87
N ILE A 128 11.63 12.46 13.78
CA ILE A 128 11.02 13.80 13.76
C ILE A 128 9.85 13.90 14.75
N GLY A 129 9.00 12.86 14.79
CA GLY A 129 7.87 12.75 15.71
C GLY A 129 8.27 12.79 17.18
N HIS A 130 9.41 12.19 17.53
CA HIS A 130 9.99 12.24 18.88
C HIS A 130 10.77 13.53 19.17
N GLY A 131 10.86 14.44 18.20
CA GLY A 131 11.37 15.79 18.39
C GLY A 131 12.81 16.00 17.94
N GLU A 132 13.39 15.06 17.19
CA GLU A 132 14.65 15.31 16.50
C GLU A 132 14.50 16.46 15.50
N ALA A 133 15.54 17.29 15.40
CA ALA A 133 15.55 18.39 14.46
C ALA A 133 15.75 17.87 13.03
N VAL A 134 15.00 18.43 12.08
CA VAL A 134 15.18 18.15 10.65
C VAL A 134 16.45 18.87 10.17
N GLY A 135 17.59 18.17 10.18
CA GLY A 135 18.88 18.75 9.79
C GLY A 135 18.95 19.14 8.30
N ASN A 136 18.42 18.31 7.41
CA ASN A 136 18.34 18.58 5.98
C ASN A 136 16.91 18.35 5.47
N ALA A 137 16.11 19.42 5.48
CA ALA A 137 14.72 19.40 5.04
C ALA A 137 14.56 19.02 3.56
N GLU A 138 15.50 19.42 2.70
CA GLU A 138 15.45 19.10 1.27
C GLU A 138 15.64 17.59 1.04
N ALA A 139 16.63 16.97 1.69
CA ALA A 139 16.87 15.54 1.58
C ALA A 139 15.69 14.72 2.11
N VAL A 140 15.12 15.10 3.26
CA VAL A 140 13.92 14.44 3.79
C VAL A 140 12.74 14.62 2.83
N GLY A 141 12.52 15.83 2.34
CA GLY A 141 11.48 16.12 1.37
C GLY A 141 11.63 15.34 0.05
N PHE A 142 12.86 15.12 -0.41
CA PHE A 142 13.16 14.29 -1.58
C PHE A 142 12.84 12.82 -1.34
N MET A 143 13.24 12.26 -0.20
CA MET A 143 12.93 10.87 0.16
C MET A 143 11.42 10.62 0.25
N LEU A 144 10.69 11.51 0.93
CA LEU A 144 9.23 11.40 1.04
C LEU A 144 8.55 11.42 -0.33
N ARG A 145 8.95 12.36 -1.20
CA ARG A 145 8.44 12.48 -2.58
C ARG A 145 8.74 11.25 -3.41
N GLY A 146 9.96 10.74 -3.35
CA GLY A 146 10.33 9.50 -4.04
C GLY A 146 9.42 8.33 -3.68
N PHE A 147 9.11 8.18 -2.38
CA PHE A 147 8.27 7.10 -1.87
C PHE A 147 6.79 7.25 -2.23
N PHE A 148 6.16 8.40 -1.98
CA PHE A 148 4.73 8.52 -2.29
C PHE A 148 4.46 8.57 -3.80
N GLU A 149 5.40 9.05 -4.61
CA GLU A 149 5.25 9.03 -6.06
C GLU A 149 5.44 7.62 -6.64
N SER A 150 6.33 6.77 -6.09
CA SER A 150 6.42 5.36 -6.52
C SER A 150 5.10 4.64 -6.27
N MET A 151 4.54 4.81 -5.09
CA MET A 151 3.27 4.21 -4.69
C MET A 151 2.10 4.68 -5.57
N ARG A 152 2.02 5.99 -5.89
CA ARG A 152 1.00 6.52 -6.81
C ARG A 152 1.11 5.91 -8.21
N ARG A 153 2.34 5.73 -8.73
CA ARG A 153 2.57 5.08 -10.03
C ARG A 153 2.21 3.60 -10.01
N HIS A 154 2.49 2.91 -8.90
CA HIS A 154 2.13 1.51 -8.71
C HIS A 154 0.60 1.33 -8.75
N ILE A 155 -0.15 2.14 -7.97
CA ILE A 155 -1.63 2.13 -7.96
C ILE A 155 -2.19 2.45 -9.34
N ALA A 156 -1.61 3.42 -10.06
CA ALA A 156 -2.04 3.76 -11.40
C ALA A 156 -1.89 2.57 -12.36
N PHE A 157 -0.75 1.88 -12.33
CA PHE A 157 -0.53 0.69 -13.16
C PHE A 157 -1.56 -0.40 -12.88
N GLU A 158 -1.83 -0.70 -11.60
CA GLU A 158 -2.79 -1.74 -11.26
C GLU A 158 -4.22 -1.37 -11.65
N ARG A 159 -4.63 -0.12 -11.46
CA ARG A 159 -5.94 0.39 -11.90
C ARG A 159 -6.12 0.33 -13.42
N GLU A 160 -5.07 0.65 -14.18
CA GLU A 160 -5.13 0.73 -15.64
C GLU A 160 -4.99 -0.63 -16.32
N HIS A 161 -4.28 -1.58 -15.71
CA HIS A 161 -3.91 -2.83 -16.37
C HIS A 161 -4.34 -4.10 -15.63
N VAL A 162 -4.24 -4.14 -14.30
CA VAL A 162 -4.49 -5.37 -13.52
C VAL A 162 -5.99 -5.55 -13.26
N LEU A 163 -6.64 -4.54 -12.67
CA LEU A 163 -8.06 -4.61 -12.30
C LEU A 163 -9.01 -4.82 -13.49
N PRO A 164 -8.85 -4.12 -14.64
CA PRO A 164 -9.74 -4.31 -15.78
C PRO A 164 -9.70 -5.74 -16.33
N ALA A 165 -8.52 -6.39 -16.32
CA ALA A 165 -8.34 -7.75 -16.81
C ALA A 165 -9.10 -8.80 -15.97
N ILE A 166 -9.38 -8.50 -14.70
CA ILE A 166 -10.16 -9.35 -13.80
C ILE A 166 -11.61 -8.88 -13.63
N GLY A 167 -12.05 -7.90 -14.44
CA GLY A 167 -13.42 -7.41 -14.45
C GLY A 167 -13.77 -6.45 -13.29
N ILE A 168 -12.75 -5.90 -12.62
CA ILE A 168 -12.93 -4.84 -11.63
C ILE A 168 -12.80 -3.49 -12.33
N ILE A 169 -13.86 -2.67 -12.23
CA ILE A 169 -13.84 -1.29 -12.72
C ILE A 169 -13.75 -0.38 -11.50
N ASP A 170 -12.58 0.22 -11.28
CA ASP A 170 -12.42 1.31 -10.30
C ASP A 170 -12.77 2.63 -10.99
N GLN A 171 -13.96 3.16 -10.71
CA GLN A 171 -14.27 4.54 -11.07
C GLN A 171 -13.63 5.43 -10.00
N GLY A 172 -12.53 6.07 -10.40
CA GLY A 172 -11.62 6.84 -9.54
C GLY A 172 -12.29 7.92 -8.69
#